data_AF-A0A9E2X3B5-F1
#
_entry.id   AF-A0A9E2X3B5-F1
#
_cell.length_a   1.000
_cell.length_b   1.000
_cell.length_c   1.000
_cell.angle_alpha   90.00
_cell.angle_beta   90.00
_cell.angle_gamma   90.00
#
_symmetry.space_group_name_H-M   'P 1'
#
loop_
_entity.id
_entity.type
_entity.pdbx_description
1 polymer ?
#
loop_
_entity_poly.entity_id
_entity_poly.type
_entity_poly.pdbx_seq_one_letter_code
_entity_poly.pdbx_strand_id
1 'polypeptide(L)'
;MPEEEEVTRNSRQLLALAATLLALSALIAAWILRWHAVNHWLAVHTGTVNEAGPYYGFWSGFGSDLAEFGVIGVLATASYQLVKKYNCHQAGCWRVGAHPAAGGQFHLCYRHHPDFSGKKPTSSMIEELHREHRDQMAAIRKILDAG
;
A
#
# COMPACT_ATOMS: atom_id res chain seq x y z
N MET A 1 19.91 33.17 23.79
CA MET A 1 20.73 31.99 24.12
C MET A 1 20.28 30.70 23.38
N PRO A 2 20.04 30.69 22.06
CA PRO A 2 19.72 29.45 21.33
C PRO A 2 20.96 28.68 20.79
N GLU A 3 22.11 29.35 20.62
CA GLU A 3 23.28 28.75 19.96
C GLU A 3 24.00 27.68 20.81
N GLU A 4 24.07 27.83 22.14
CA GLU A 4 24.73 26.85 23.02
C GLU A 4 23.94 25.52 23.14
N GLU A 5 22.62 25.58 23.07
CA GLU A 5 21.74 24.40 23.11
C GLU A 5 21.81 23.61 21.79
N GLU A 6 22.00 24.30 20.66
CA GLU A 6 22.14 23.69 19.35
C GLU A 6 23.49 22.95 19.16
N VAL A 7 24.59 23.54 19.65
CA VAL A 7 25.94 22.92 19.59
C VAL A 7 26.02 21.64 20.43
N THR A 8 25.42 21.65 21.62
CA THR A 8 25.41 20.48 22.52
C THR A 8 24.52 19.35 21.97
N ARG A 9 23.40 19.67 21.31
CA ARG A 9 22.54 18.71 20.60
C ARG A 9 23.28 18.03 19.44
N ASN A 10 23.99 18.79 18.62
CA ASN A 10 24.74 18.25 17.47
C ASN A 10 25.89 17.35 17.92
N SER A 11 26.56 17.70 19.02
CA SER A 11 27.65 16.89 19.60
C SER A 11 27.15 15.53 20.13
N ARG A 12 25.98 15.50 20.78
CA ARG A 12 25.36 14.26 21.26
C ARG A 12 24.90 13.36 20.11
N GLN A 13 24.37 13.92 19.04
CA GLN A 13 23.98 13.17 17.83
C GLN A 13 25.19 12.55 17.13
N LEU A 14 26.29 13.28 17.01
CA LEU A 14 27.54 12.77 16.44
C LEU A 14 28.13 11.64 17.27
N LEU A 15 28.12 11.76 18.60
CA LEU A 15 28.57 10.69 19.50
C LEU A 15 27.66 9.45 19.40
N ALA A 16 26.34 9.62 19.33
CA ALA A 16 25.39 8.52 19.18
C ALA A 16 25.57 7.78 17.83
N LEU A 17 25.78 8.52 16.74
CA LEU A 17 26.06 7.95 15.42
C LEU A 17 27.39 7.20 15.42
N ALA A 18 28.46 7.80 15.99
CA ALA A 18 29.76 7.16 16.09
C ALA A 18 29.70 5.86 16.93
N ALA A 19 28.99 5.89 18.07
CA ALA A 19 28.78 4.71 18.90
C ALA A 19 27.98 3.63 18.17
N THR A 20 26.96 4.01 17.39
CA THR A 20 26.16 3.07 16.58
C THR A 20 27.01 2.43 15.50
N LEU A 21 27.81 3.22 14.78
CA LEU A 21 28.72 2.71 13.73
C LEU A 21 29.79 1.78 14.30
N LEU A 22 30.34 2.11 15.48
CA LEU A 22 31.29 1.25 16.19
C LEU A 22 30.64 -0.04 16.68
N ALA A 23 29.41 0.01 17.17
CA ALA A 23 28.67 -1.18 17.56
C ALA A 23 28.39 -2.08 16.34
N LEU A 24 27.94 -1.50 15.22
CA LEU A 24 27.71 -2.23 13.98
C LEU A 24 29.00 -2.86 13.43
N SER A 25 30.12 -2.13 13.45
CA SER A 25 31.40 -2.66 12.98
C SER A 25 31.93 -3.78 13.88
N ALA A 26 31.77 -3.67 15.20
CA ALA A 26 32.12 -4.73 16.15
C ALA A 26 31.25 -5.98 15.95
N LEU A 27 29.95 -5.82 15.68
CA LEU A 27 29.05 -6.93 15.36
C LEU A 27 29.44 -7.62 14.05
N ILE A 28 29.76 -6.85 13.01
CA ILE A 28 30.24 -7.38 11.73
C ILE A 28 31.57 -8.14 11.93
N ALA A 29 32.51 -7.56 12.68
CA ALA A 29 33.79 -8.21 12.98
C ALA A 29 33.59 -9.52 13.77
N ALA A 30 32.73 -9.52 14.79
CA ALA A 30 32.39 -10.72 15.55
C ALA A 30 31.74 -11.79 14.68
N TRP A 31 30.88 -11.39 13.73
CA TRP A 31 30.26 -12.29 12.76
C TRP A 31 31.29 -12.90 11.81
N ILE A 32 32.21 -12.09 11.26
CA ILE A 32 33.31 -12.55 10.39
C ILE A 32 34.21 -13.53 11.15
N LEU A 33 34.58 -13.22 12.39
CA LEU A 33 35.42 -14.10 13.21
C LEU A 33 34.74 -15.44 13.53
N ARG A 34 33.41 -15.48 13.51
CA ARG A 34 32.61 -16.70 13.72
C ARG A 34 31.94 -17.22 12.46
N TRP A 35 32.40 -16.78 11.29
CA TRP A 35 31.80 -17.05 9.99
C TRP A 35 31.52 -18.55 9.76
N HIS A 36 32.49 -19.41 10.04
CA HIS A 36 32.33 -20.86 9.88
C HIS A 36 31.25 -21.46 10.80
N ALA A 37 31.20 -21.06 12.06
CA ALA A 37 30.23 -21.57 13.02
C ALA A 37 28.82 -21.06 12.71
N VAL A 38 28.69 -19.77 12.36
CA VAL A 38 27.40 -19.16 12.01
C VAL A 38 26.86 -19.74 10.72
N ASN A 39 27.69 -19.92 9.69
CA ASN A 39 27.24 -20.50 8.42
C ASN A 39 26.93 -21.99 8.54
N HIS A 40 27.70 -22.74 9.32
CA HIS A 40 27.36 -24.14 9.55
C HIS A 40 26.06 -24.27 10.36
N TRP A 41 25.87 -23.44 11.40
CA TRP A 41 24.62 -23.40 12.16
C TRP A 41 23.44 -23.04 11.26
N LEU A 42 23.57 -21.98 10.45
CA LEU A 42 22.55 -21.59 9.48
C LEU A 42 22.27 -22.74 8.51
N ALA A 43 23.30 -23.36 7.94
CA ALA A 43 23.14 -24.42 6.96
C ALA A 43 22.41 -25.64 7.54
N VAL A 44 22.70 -26.02 8.79
CA VAL A 44 22.00 -27.11 9.48
C VAL A 44 20.53 -26.75 9.73
N HIS A 45 20.25 -25.53 10.22
CA HIS A 45 18.90 -25.14 10.61
C HIS A 45 18.01 -24.72 9.44
N THR A 46 18.59 -24.32 8.30
CA THR A 46 17.88 -24.11 7.04
C THR A 46 17.77 -25.38 6.19
N GLY A 47 18.29 -26.52 6.68
CA GLY A 47 18.22 -27.80 5.98
C GLY A 47 19.15 -27.94 4.78
N THR A 48 20.10 -27.01 4.59
CA THR A 48 20.98 -26.93 3.40
C THR A 48 22.28 -27.74 3.52
N VAL A 49 22.31 -28.74 4.41
CA VAL A 49 23.41 -29.70 4.60
C VAL A 49 23.10 -31.03 3.90
N ASN A 50 24.11 -31.65 3.26
CA ASN A 50 23.96 -32.91 2.50
C ASN A 50 22.98 -32.84 1.31
N GLU A 51 22.88 -31.68 0.68
CA GLU A 51 22.05 -31.44 -0.50
C GLU A 51 22.65 -32.09 -1.77
N ALA A 52 21.80 -32.34 -2.78
CA ALA A 52 22.19 -32.98 -4.04
C ALA A 52 23.22 -32.17 -4.87
N GLY A 53 23.53 -30.92 -4.49
CA GLY A 53 24.55 -30.10 -5.12
C GLY A 53 24.73 -28.73 -4.45
N PRO A 54 25.82 -28.00 -4.80
CA PRO A 54 26.00 -26.63 -4.34
C PRO A 54 24.82 -25.78 -4.83
N TYR A 55 24.21 -25.01 -3.93
CA TYR A 55 23.02 -24.15 -4.16
C TYR A 55 21.65 -24.82 -4.21
N TYR A 56 21.53 -26.15 -4.17
CA TYR A 56 20.21 -26.80 -4.22
C TYR A 56 19.31 -26.36 -3.05
N GLY A 57 19.82 -26.39 -1.82
CA GLY A 57 19.07 -25.97 -0.63
C GLY A 57 18.65 -24.50 -0.60
N PHE A 58 19.34 -23.64 -1.35
CA PHE A 58 18.86 -22.27 -1.55
C PHE A 58 17.60 -22.25 -2.42
N TRP A 59 17.61 -22.93 -3.56
CA TRP A 59 16.47 -22.90 -4.48
C TRP A 59 15.28 -23.76 -4.04
N SER A 60 15.52 -24.88 -3.37
CA SER A 60 14.47 -25.80 -2.91
C SER A 60 13.81 -25.37 -1.60
N GLY A 61 14.52 -24.62 -0.74
CA GLY A 61 14.00 -24.12 0.53
C GLY A 61 13.84 -22.61 0.54
N PHE A 62 14.88 -21.89 0.99
CA PHE A 62 14.80 -20.45 1.27
C PHE A 62 14.31 -19.57 0.10
N GLY A 63 14.77 -19.85 -1.12
CA GLY A 63 14.35 -19.15 -2.33
C GLY A 63 12.89 -19.45 -2.70
N SER A 64 12.40 -20.66 -2.39
CA SER A 64 11.00 -21.03 -2.55
C SER A 64 10.12 -20.27 -1.56
N ASP A 65 10.53 -20.16 -0.30
CA ASP A 65 9.77 -19.42 0.73
C ASP A 65 9.64 -17.93 0.36
N LEU A 66 10.73 -17.31 -0.13
CA LEU A 66 10.69 -15.93 -0.62
C LEU A 66 9.72 -15.75 -1.79
N ALA A 67 9.67 -16.72 -2.71
CA ALA A 67 8.72 -16.71 -3.80
C ALA A 67 7.28 -16.84 -3.27
N GLU A 68 7.04 -17.68 -2.27
CA GLU A 68 5.73 -17.84 -1.64
C GLU A 68 5.25 -16.56 -0.94
N PHE A 69 6.12 -15.91 -0.15
CA PHE A 69 5.80 -14.60 0.44
C PHE A 69 5.54 -13.54 -0.63
N GLY A 70 6.29 -13.57 -1.73
CA GLY A 70 6.07 -12.71 -2.89
C GLY A 70 4.67 -12.92 -3.50
N VAL A 71 4.28 -14.18 -3.71
CA VAL A 71 2.96 -14.53 -4.25
C VAL A 71 1.84 -14.07 -3.31
N ILE A 72 1.96 -14.35 -2.00
CA ILE A 72 0.98 -13.90 -1.01
C ILE A 72 0.89 -12.37 -0.99
N GLY A 73 2.03 -11.68 -1.03
CA GLY A 73 2.09 -10.21 -1.08
C GLY A 73 1.39 -9.64 -2.32
N VAL A 74 1.60 -10.26 -3.49
CA VAL A 74 0.93 -9.88 -4.75
C VAL A 74 -0.57 -10.09 -4.65
N LEU A 75 -1.02 -11.26 -4.17
CA LEU A 75 -2.44 -11.58 -4.04
C LEU A 75 -3.14 -10.66 -3.04
N ALA A 76 -2.52 -10.38 -1.89
CA ALA A 76 -3.04 -9.47 -0.89
C ALA A 76 -3.16 -8.04 -1.44
N THR A 77 -2.12 -7.54 -2.11
CA THR A 77 -2.12 -6.20 -2.71
C THR A 77 -3.16 -6.10 -3.82
N ALA A 78 -3.24 -7.08 -4.72
CA ALA A 78 -4.22 -7.12 -5.79
C ALA A 78 -5.65 -7.14 -5.22
N SER A 79 -5.91 -7.98 -4.22
CA SER A 79 -7.21 -8.07 -3.56
C SER A 79 -7.59 -6.75 -2.89
N TYR A 80 -6.66 -6.13 -2.16
CA TYR A 80 -6.87 -4.83 -1.53
C TYR A 80 -7.20 -3.73 -2.55
N GLN A 81 -6.46 -3.68 -3.66
CA GLN A 81 -6.68 -2.69 -4.72
C GLN A 81 -8.03 -2.90 -5.43
N LEU A 82 -8.42 -4.16 -5.67
CA LEU A 82 -9.74 -4.50 -6.21
C LEU A 82 -10.85 -4.05 -5.27
N VAL A 83 -10.73 -4.36 -3.98
CA VAL A 83 -11.68 -3.92 -2.95
C VAL A 83 -11.78 -2.40 -2.95
N LYS A 84 -10.66 -1.68 -2.95
CA LYS A 84 -10.67 -0.21 -2.91
C LYS A 84 -11.25 0.41 -4.19
N LYS A 85 -11.04 -0.21 -5.35
CA LYS A 85 -11.49 0.28 -6.66
C LYS A 85 -12.97 0.02 -6.90
N TYR A 86 -13.47 -1.15 -6.53
CA TYR A 86 -14.84 -1.58 -6.84
C TYR A 86 -15.82 -1.35 -5.71
N ASN A 87 -15.37 -1.16 -4.47
CA ASN A 87 -16.26 -0.81 -3.38
C ASN A 87 -16.62 0.67 -3.38
N CYS A 88 -17.69 0.97 -2.67
CA CYS A 88 -18.14 2.31 -2.36
C CYS A 88 -17.03 3.08 -1.64
N HIS A 89 -16.64 4.24 -2.19
CA HIS A 89 -15.57 5.08 -1.65
C HIS A 89 -15.92 5.74 -0.29
N GLN A 90 -17.16 5.60 0.19
CA GLN A 90 -17.54 5.96 1.56
C GLN A 90 -16.78 5.10 2.57
N ALA A 91 -16.11 5.74 3.54
CA ALA A 91 -15.38 5.05 4.60
C ALA A 91 -16.24 4.00 5.32
N GLY A 92 -15.72 2.78 5.43
CA GLY A 92 -16.38 1.66 6.11
C GLY A 92 -17.49 0.95 5.29
N CYS A 93 -17.72 1.34 4.03
CA CYS A 93 -18.71 0.69 3.18
C CYS A 93 -18.10 -0.44 2.33
N TRP A 94 -18.62 -1.66 2.47
CA TRP A 94 -18.20 -2.83 1.70
C TRP A 94 -19.07 -3.13 0.48
N ARG A 95 -20.02 -2.25 0.16
CA ARG A 95 -20.91 -2.42 -1.00
C ARG A 95 -20.20 -2.03 -2.28
N VAL A 96 -20.58 -2.62 -3.40
CA VAL A 96 -20.07 -2.24 -4.73
C VAL A 96 -20.43 -0.78 -5.08
N GLY A 97 -19.43 -0.02 -5.51
CA GLY A 97 -19.53 1.36 -5.99
C GLY A 97 -19.96 1.42 -7.45
N ALA A 98 -21.23 1.14 -7.73
CA ALA A 98 -21.73 1.10 -9.11
C ALA A 98 -22.03 2.49 -9.71
N HIS A 99 -22.09 3.54 -8.88
CA HIS A 99 -22.60 4.86 -9.30
C HIS A 99 -21.50 5.93 -9.19
N PRO A 100 -21.07 6.55 -10.30
CA PRO A 100 -20.06 7.59 -10.29
C PRO A 100 -20.62 8.91 -9.74
N ALA A 101 -19.86 9.57 -8.87
CA ALA A 101 -20.14 10.89 -8.31
C ALA A 101 -18.97 11.85 -8.57
N ALA A 102 -19.24 13.17 -8.50
CA ALA A 102 -18.26 14.24 -8.74
C ALA A 102 -17.49 14.07 -10.07
N GLY A 103 -18.22 13.88 -11.17
CA GLY A 103 -17.61 13.70 -12.50
C GLY A 103 -16.84 12.39 -12.66
N GLY A 104 -17.13 11.36 -11.86
CA GLY A 104 -16.47 10.06 -11.91
C GLY A 104 -15.25 9.91 -11.00
N GLN A 105 -14.96 10.91 -10.17
CA GLN A 105 -13.87 10.82 -9.18
C GLN A 105 -14.16 9.80 -8.08
N PHE A 106 -15.43 9.58 -7.73
CA PHE A 106 -15.83 8.65 -6.68
C PHE A 106 -16.87 7.65 -7.18
N HIS A 107 -16.70 6.39 -6.77
CA HIS A 107 -17.67 5.34 -7.01
C HIS A 107 -18.42 5.05 -5.71
N LEU A 108 -19.73 5.29 -5.70
CA LEU A 108 -20.57 5.14 -4.52
C LEU A 108 -21.65 4.08 -4.75
N CYS A 109 -22.05 3.40 -3.68
CA CYS A 109 -23.22 2.52 -3.71
C CYS A 109 -24.50 3.36 -3.66
N TYR A 110 -25.63 2.76 -4.04
CA TYR A 110 -26.89 3.49 -4.08
C TYR A 110 -27.31 4.12 -2.73
N ARG A 111 -26.82 3.56 -1.61
CA ARG A 111 -27.14 4.08 -0.27
C ARG A 111 -26.36 5.34 0.10
N HIS A 112 -25.16 5.49 -0.43
CA HIS A 112 -24.27 6.61 -0.12
C HIS A 112 -24.16 7.61 -1.26
N HIS A 113 -24.77 7.32 -2.41
CA HIS A 113 -24.85 8.28 -3.50
C HIS A 113 -25.77 9.45 -3.09
N PRO A 114 -25.32 10.72 -3.19
CA PRO A 114 -26.09 11.87 -2.72
C PRO A 114 -27.45 11.98 -3.42
N ASP A 115 -27.46 11.76 -4.73
CA ASP A 115 -28.67 11.94 -5.55
C ASP A 115 -29.78 10.94 -5.24
N PHE A 116 -29.48 9.81 -4.61
CA PHE A 116 -30.46 8.76 -4.36
C PHE A 116 -31.08 8.82 -2.97
N SER A 117 -30.54 9.64 -2.06
CA SER A 117 -31.05 9.79 -0.69
C SER A 117 -31.30 8.44 0.01
N GLY A 118 -30.40 7.46 -0.21
CA GLY A 118 -30.51 6.13 0.38
C GLY A 118 -31.48 5.15 -0.31
N LYS A 119 -32.25 5.60 -1.30
CA LYS A 119 -33.24 4.80 -2.03
C LYS A 119 -32.60 4.09 -3.22
N LYS A 120 -33.18 2.96 -3.62
CA LYS A 120 -32.74 2.26 -4.84
C LYS A 120 -33.19 3.05 -6.07
N PRO A 121 -32.37 3.12 -7.13
CA PRO A 121 -32.77 3.78 -8.36
C PRO A 121 -34.00 3.12 -8.98
N THR A 122 -35.04 3.92 -9.23
CA THR A 122 -36.24 3.54 -9.98
C THR A 122 -36.19 4.16 -11.37
N SER A 123 -36.95 3.62 -12.34
CA SER A 123 -37.02 4.19 -13.70
C SER A 123 -37.41 5.67 -13.68
N SER A 124 -38.43 6.02 -12.88
CA SER A 124 -38.92 7.40 -12.75
C SER A 124 -37.84 8.37 -12.26
N MET A 125 -37.04 7.95 -11.28
CA MET A 125 -35.96 8.76 -10.72
C MET A 125 -34.80 8.91 -11.71
N ILE A 126 -34.49 7.86 -12.47
CA ILE A 126 -33.47 7.91 -13.53
C ILE A 126 -33.89 8.90 -14.63
N GLU A 127 -35.15 8.85 -15.05
CA GLU A 127 -35.70 9.77 -16.04
C GLU A 127 -35.70 11.22 -15.56
N GLU A 128 -36.02 11.45 -14.28
CA GLU A 128 -35.99 12.77 -13.65
C GLU A 128 -34.58 13.38 -13.65
N LEU A 129 -33.60 12.66 -13.10
CA LEU A 129 -32.19 13.11 -13.09
C LEU A 129 -31.65 13.33 -14.50
N HIS A 130 -32.06 12.50 -15.47
CA HIS A 130 -31.67 12.70 -16.87
C HIS A 130 -32.26 13.97 -17.47
N ARG A 131 -33.53 14.30 -17.17
CA ARG A 131 -34.13 15.57 -17.62
C ARG A 131 -33.41 16.77 -17.02
N GLU A 132 -33.18 16.77 -15.72
CA GLU A 132 -32.49 17.86 -15.02
C GLU A 132 -31.09 18.10 -15.61
N HIS A 133 -30.33 17.04 -15.86
CA HIS A 133 -29.01 17.14 -16.48
C HIS A 133 -29.08 17.75 -17.89
N ARG A 134 -30.04 17.33 -18.72
CA ARG A 134 -30.22 17.91 -20.06
C ARG A 134 -30.58 19.39 -20.02
N ASP A 135 -31.43 19.80 -19.08
CA ASP A 135 -31.85 21.20 -18.93
C ASP A 135 -30.68 22.09 -18.47
N GLN A 136 -29.86 21.61 -17.53
CA GLN A 136 -28.63 22.29 -17.12
C GLN A 136 -27.63 22.44 -18.28
N MET A 137 -27.43 21.38 -19.07
CA MET A 137 -26.53 21.41 -20.23
C MET A 137 -27.05 22.38 -21.31
N ALA A 138 -28.37 22.42 -21.55
CA ALA A 138 -28.98 23.37 -22.48
C ALA A 138 -28.83 24.83 -21.99
N ALA A 139 -28.98 25.08 -20.69
CA ALA A 139 -28.76 26.40 -20.10
C ALA A 139 -27.31 26.86 -20.23
N ILE A 140 -26.34 25.99 -19.90
CA ILE A 140 -24.91 26.27 -20.07
C ILE A 140 -24.60 26.55 -21.54
N ARG A 141 -25.14 25.75 -22.47
CA ARG A 141 -24.94 25.94 -23.90
C ARG A 141 -25.39 27.32 -24.37
N LYS A 142 -26.58 27.76 -23.95
CA LYS A 142 -27.10 29.10 -24.29
C LYS A 142 -26.21 30.23 -23.78
N ILE A 143 -25.61 30.09 -22.59
CA ILE A 143 -24.68 31.09 -22.03
C ILE A 143 -23.42 31.15 -22.89
N LEU A 144 -22.87 30.00 -23.29
CA LEU A 144 -21.67 29.93 -24.14
C LEU A 144 -21.90 30.50 -25.55
N ASP A 145 -23.11 30.33 -26.10
CA ASP A 145 -23.45 30.88 -27.43
C ASP A 145 -23.77 32.40 -27.38
N ALA A 146 -23.96 32.98 -26.19
CA ALA A 146 -24.34 34.38 -25.99
C ALA A 146 -23.16 35.30 -25.60
N GLY A 147 -21.99 34.74 -25.28
CA GLY A 147 -20.75 35.48 -24.97
C GLY A 147 -19.78 35.44 -26.13
#